data_AF-A0A0V8HW04-F1
#
_entry.id   AF-A0A0V8HW04-F1
#
_cell.length_a   1.000
_cell.length_b   1.000
_cell.length_c   1.000
_cell.angle_alpha   90.00
_cell.angle_beta   90.00
_cell.angle_gamma   90.00
#
_symmetry.space_group_name_H-M   'P 1'
#
loop_
_entity.id
_entity.type
_entity.pdbx_description
1 polymer ?
#
loop_
_entity_poly.entity_id
_entity_poly.type
_entity_poly.pdbx_seq_one_letter_code
_entity_poly.pdbx_strand_id
1 'polypeptide(L)'
;MADYKPQEIELALQMLASQPNATHQRTSWARTALAVKERFPSARESLGVPTWFYGHEPPNLFATKIAKFFTNSIREAVLLEQSTGGLVVLPGAAGTVQEIFQDACENYYATGARVVPMVLLGREYWTKTMPAWPLLKALASERVMEERIALVDTAAEAMEFIKSMGTLRRRTRW
;
A
#
# COMPACT_ATOMS: atom_id res chain seq x y z
N MET A 1 12.83 -2.70 -7.22
CA MET A 1 13.07 -4.10 -7.61
C MET A 1 12.13 -4.64 -8.69
N ALA A 2 11.14 -3.88 -9.18
CA ALA A 2 10.26 -4.33 -10.27
C ALA A 2 10.96 -4.43 -11.66
N ASP A 3 12.25 -4.13 -11.72
CA ASP A 3 13.10 -4.27 -12.91
C ASP A 3 13.75 -5.67 -13.02
N TYR A 4 13.62 -6.49 -11.96
CA TYR A 4 14.30 -7.78 -11.84
C TYR A 4 13.36 -8.95 -12.12
N LYS A 5 13.93 -10.08 -12.52
CA LYS A 5 13.19 -11.32 -12.75
C LYS A 5 12.67 -11.90 -11.43
N PRO A 6 11.61 -12.70 -11.44
CA PRO A 6 11.07 -13.32 -10.23
C PRO A 6 12.11 -14.07 -9.38
N GLN A 7 13.06 -14.76 -10.01
CA GLN A 7 14.12 -15.50 -9.30
C GLN A 7 15.10 -14.58 -8.55
N GLU A 8 15.34 -13.37 -9.08
CA GLU A 8 16.21 -12.38 -8.44
C GLU A 8 15.50 -11.69 -7.28
N ILE A 9 14.19 -11.44 -7.43
CA ILE A 9 13.35 -10.96 -6.33
C ILE A 9 13.32 -11.99 -5.20
N GLU A 10 13.15 -13.27 -5.54
CA GLU A 10 13.18 -14.37 -4.57
C GLU A 10 14.52 -14.41 -3.82
N LEU A 11 15.64 -14.27 -4.53
CA LEU A 11 16.96 -14.21 -3.90
C LEU A 11 17.11 -13.00 -2.96
N ALA A 12 16.60 -11.83 -3.34
CA ALA A 12 16.61 -10.66 -2.48
C ALA A 12 15.74 -10.86 -1.22
N LEU A 13 14.58 -11.49 -1.35
CA LEU A 13 13.72 -11.85 -0.24
C LEU A 13 14.41 -12.86 0.69
N GLN A 14 15.10 -13.87 0.15
CA GLN A 14 15.89 -14.82 0.92
C GLN A 14 17.03 -14.13 1.69
N MET A 15 17.71 -13.16 1.06
CA MET A 15 18.70 -12.33 1.76
C MET A 15 18.07 -11.59 2.95
N LEU A 16 16.94 -10.91 2.74
CA LEU A 16 16.22 -10.22 3.83
C LEU A 16 15.75 -11.20 4.92
N ALA A 17 15.28 -12.38 4.54
CA ALA A 17 14.80 -13.42 5.44
C ALA A 17 15.90 -13.98 6.37
N SER A 18 17.19 -13.76 6.06
CA SER A 18 18.28 -14.06 6.99
C SER A 18 18.26 -13.21 8.26
N GLN A 19 17.54 -12.07 8.24
CA GLN A 19 17.36 -11.16 9.38
C GLN A 19 15.88 -10.76 9.49
N PRO A 20 14.97 -11.68 9.87
CA PRO A 20 13.53 -11.46 9.73
C PRO A 20 12.96 -10.46 10.75
N ASN A 21 13.69 -10.18 11.84
CA ASN A 21 13.20 -9.33 12.93
C ASN A 21 13.65 -7.87 12.77
N ALA A 22 12.97 -7.14 11.87
CA ALA A 22 13.26 -5.73 11.61
C ALA A 22 13.05 -4.82 12.84
N THR A 23 12.14 -5.18 13.75
CA THR A 23 11.76 -4.35 14.90
C THR A 23 12.80 -4.40 16.03
N HIS A 24 13.24 -5.60 16.39
CA HIS A 24 14.15 -5.82 17.51
C HIS A 24 15.63 -5.92 17.08
N GLN A 25 15.91 -6.29 15.83
CA GLN A 25 17.28 -6.41 15.28
C GLN A 25 17.54 -5.38 14.17
N ARG A 26 17.16 -4.12 14.44
CA ARG A 26 17.18 -3.00 13.48
C ARG A 26 18.50 -2.85 12.72
N THR A 27 19.64 -2.90 13.41
CA THR A 27 20.96 -2.74 12.77
C THR A 27 21.27 -3.88 11.81
N SER A 28 21.00 -5.13 12.20
CA SER A 28 21.27 -6.29 11.36
C SER A 28 20.36 -6.30 10.14
N TRP A 29 19.06 -6.05 10.33
CA TRP A 29 18.11 -5.89 9.23
C TRP A 29 18.52 -4.76 8.28
N ALA A 30 18.92 -3.60 8.81
CA ALA A 30 19.34 -2.47 8.00
C ALA A 30 20.58 -2.77 7.16
N ARG A 31 21.58 -3.45 7.71
CA ARG A 31 22.76 -3.90 6.97
C ARG A 31 22.39 -4.86 5.84
N THR A 32 21.52 -5.83 6.11
CA THR A 32 21.02 -6.76 5.10
C THR A 32 20.26 -6.02 3.99
N ALA A 33 19.38 -5.08 4.35
CA ALA A 33 18.65 -4.29 3.36
C ALA A 33 19.58 -3.42 2.50
N LEU A 34 20.65 -2.84 3.08
CA LEU A 34 21.67 -2.11 2.31
C LEU A 34 22.41 -3.03 1.34
N ALA A 35 22.80 -4.24 1.78
CA ALA A 35 23.45 -5.23 0.91
C ALA A 35 22.53 -5.67 -0.25
N VAL A 36 21.23 -5.80 -0.01
CA VAL A 36 20.24 -6.06 -1.08
C VAL A 36 20.19 -4.89 -2.07
N LYS A 37 20.17 -3.65 -1.59
CA LYS A 37 20.17 -2.46 -2.47
C LYS A 37 21.42 -2.35 -3.33
N GLU A 38 22.58 -2.66 -2.77
CA GLU A 38 23.85 -2.66 -3.49
C GLU A 38 23.88 -3.75 -4.57
N ARG A 39 23.37 -4.95 -4.26
CA ARG A 39 23.32 -6.07 -5.20
C ARG A 39 22.25 -5.91 -6.29
N PHE A 40 21.11 -5.29 -5.95
CA PHE A 40 19.96 -5.14 -6.83
C PHE A 40 19.54 -3.67 -6.98
N PRO A 41 20.39 -2.81 -7.57
CA PRO A 41 20.06 -1.39 -7.76
C PRO A 41 18.83 -1.22 -8.63
N SER A 42 17.93 -0.29 -8.28
CA SER A 42 16.67 -0.05 -8.98
C SER A 42 16.61 1.41 -9.37
N ALA A 43 16.34 1.72 -10.65
CA ALA A 43 16.16 3.10 -11.11
C ALA A 43 14.75 3.63 -10.84
N ARG A 44 13.80 2.75 -10.51
CA ARG A 44 12.43 3.13 -10.14
C ARG A 44 12.38 3.92 -8.85
N GLU A 45 11.52 4.93 -8.85
CA GLU A 45 11.24 5.74 -7.66
C GLU A 45 10.23 5.05 -6.74
N SER A 46 10.40 5.25 -5.44
CA SER A 46 9.48 4.82 -4.39
C SER A 46 9.41 5.89 -3.31
N LEU A 47 8.21 6.32 -2.97
CA LEU A 47 7.97 7.29 -1.89
C LEU A 47 7.57 6.56 -0.61
N GLY A 48 8.32 6.79 0.48
CA GLY A 48 7.89 6.44 1.83
C GLY A 48 7.29 7.64 2.54
N VAL A 49 6.16 7.44 3.22
CA VAL A 49 5.50 8.48 4.03
C VAL A 49 5.39 8.04 5.50
N PRO A 50 6.54 7.87 6.20
CA PRO A 50 6.55 7.37 7.57
C PRO A 50 5.95 8.37 8.54
N THR A 51 5.38 7.85 9.63
CA THR A 51 4.90 8.64 10.76
C THR A 51 6.04 9.34 11.51
N TRP A 52 5.72 10.48 12.13
CA TRP A 52 6.62 11.14 13.10
C TRP A 52 6.46 10.55 14.51
N PHE A 53 5.27 10.04 14.83
CA PHE A 53 4.81 9.80 16.19
C PHE A 53 5.25 8.44 16.75
N TYR A 54 5.28 7.40 15.89
CA TYR A 54 5.62 6.04 16.29
C TYR A 54 7.09 5.73 15.98
N GLY A 55 8.00 6.05 16.92
CA GLY A 55 9.44 5.77 16.79
C GLY A 55 9.83 4.28 16.73
N HIS A 56 8.84 3.39 16.80
CA HIS A 56 9.00 1.93 16.74
C HIS A 56 8.89 1.38 15.31
N GLU A 57 8.52 2.20 14.32
CA GLU A 57 8.42 1.83 12.90
C GLU A 57 9.58 2.49 12.11
N PRO A 58 10.73 1.83 11.98
CA PRO A 58 11.83 2.38 11.19
C PRO A 58 11.42 2.57 9.72
N PRO A 59 11.80 3.69 9.07
CA PRO A 59 11.51 3.88 7.66
C PRO A 59 12.03 2.74 6.79
N ASN A 60 11.24 2.35 5.79
CA ASN A 60 11.67 1.37 4.80
C ASN A 60 12.89 1.88 4.02
N LEU A 61 14.01 1.15 4.09
CA LEU A 61 15.26 1.51 3.41
C LEU A 61 15.18 1.40 1.88
N PHE A 62 14.16 0.74 1.34
CA PHE A 62 13.92 0.63 -0.11
C PHE A 62 13.23 1.86 -0.71
N ALA A 63 12.72 2.80 0.11
CA ALA A 63 12.22 4.06 -0.41
C ALA A 63 13.37 4.91 -0.99
N THR A 64 13.16 5.49 -2.17
CA THR A 64 14.12 6.42 -2.78
C THR A 64 13.89 7.86 -2.34
N LYS A 65 12.66 8.19 -1.91
CA LYS A 65 12.27 9.48 -1.36
C LYS A 65 11.48 9.27 -0.08
N ILE A 66 11.62 10.19 0.87
CA ILE A 66 10.86 10.19 2.13
C ILE A 66 10.17 11.54 2.29
N ALA A 67 8.85 11.52 2.45
CA ALA A 67 8.06 12.68 2.85
C ALA A 67 7.61 12.48 4.30
N LYS A 68 7.99 13.40 5.20
CA LYS A 68 7.68 13.28 6.62
C LYS A 68 6.86 14.48 7.08
N PHE A 69 5.72 14.20 7.69
CA PHE A 69 4.77 15.22 8.15
C PHE A 69 4.71 15.19 9.68
N PHE A 70 4.65 16.37 10.30
CA PHE A 70 4.52 16.48 11.76
C PHE A 70 3.12 16.08 12.24
N THR A 71 2.09 16.38 11.45
CA THR A 71 0.70 16.07 11.76
C THR A 71 0.28 14.77 11.09
N ASN A 72 -0.15 13.79 11.89
CA ASN A 72 -0.53 12.46 11.38
C ASN A 72 -1.76 12.51 10.45
N SER A 73 -2.74 13.35 10.72
CA SER A 73 -3.92 13.49 9.85
C SER A 73 -3.56 14.03 8.46
N ILE A 74 -2.63 15.00 8.38
CA ILE A 74 -2.12 15.52 7.10
C ILE A 74 -1.34 14.41 6.37
N ARG A 75 -0.52 13.65 7.09
CA ARG A 75 0.23 12.51 6.53
C ARG A 75 -0.69 11.51 5.82
N GLU A 76 -1.73 11.08 6.51
CA GLU A 76 -2.69 10.06 6.03
C GLU A 76 -3.51 10.58 4.86
N ALA A 77 -4.04 11.82 4.98
CA ALA A 77 -4.77 12.47 3.89
C ALA A 77 -3.91 12.61 2.63
N VAL A 78 -2.66 13.08 2.76
CA VAL A 78 -1.77 13.26 1.61
C VAL A 78 -1.39 11.91 0.98
N LEU A 79 -1.14 10.87 1.78
CA LEU A 79 -0.82 9.54 1.26
C LEU A 79 -1.94 9.03 0.35
N LEU A 80 -3.20 9.13 0.80
CA LEU A 80 -4.36 8.69 0.03
C LEU A 80 -4.63 9.60 -1.18
N GLU A 81 -4.52 10.91 -1.02
CA GLU A 81 -4.74 11.88 -2.11
C GLU A 81 -3.73 11.68 -3.26
N GLN A 82 -2.46 11.40 -2.93
CA GLN A 82 -1.42 11.20 -3.94
C GLN A 82 -1.47 9.81 -4.59
N SER A 83 -2.22 8.85 -4.02
CA SER A 83 -2.35 7.48 -4.51
C SER A 83 -3.35 7.36 -5.68
N THR A 84 -3.06 8.08 -6.77
CA THR A 84 -3.98 8.21 -7.91
C THR A 84 -4.06 6.98 -8.82
N GLY A 85 -3.09 6.08 -8.73
CA GLY A 85 -3.05 4.85 -9.54
C GLY A 85 -3.90 3.71 -9.00
N GLY A 86 -4.30 3.79 -7.72
CA GLY A 86 -4.95 2.71 -7.01
C GLY A 86 -4.37 2.50 -5.62
N LEU A 87 -5.17 1.90 -4.75
CA LEU A 87 -4.80 1.51 -3.40
C LEU A 87 -4.78 -0.01 -3.28
N VAL A 88 -3.68 -0.59 -2.80
CA VAL A 88 -3.59 -2.01 -2.46
C VAL A 88 -3.34 -2.14 -0.97
N VAL A 89 -4.23 -2.83 -0.27
CA VAL A 89 -4.23 -2.95 1.19
C VAL A 89 -3.96 -4.38 1.61
N LEU A 90 -2.82 -4.59 2.29
CA LEU A 90 -2.42 -5.88 2.85
C LEU A 90 -2.99 -6.04 4.28
N PRO A 91 -3.07 -7.28 4.81
CA PRO A 91 -3.55 -7.54 6.17
C PRO A 91 -2.89 -6.63 7.21
N GLY A 92 -3.71 -5.94 7.98
CA GLY A 92 -3.29 -4.97 8.98
C GLY A 92 -4.37 -4.72 10.04
N ALA A 93 -4.08 -3.86 11.00
CA ALA A 93 -4.92 -3.62 12.18
C ALA A 93 -5.65 -2.27 12.09
N ALA A 94 -5.86 -1.61 13.24
CA ALA A 94 -6.69 -0.40 13.36
C ALA A 94 -6.32 0.72 12.36
N GLY A 95 -5.02 1.03 12.21
CA GLY A 95 -4.58 2.06 11.26
C GLY A 95 -4.91 1.73 9.81
N THR A 96 -4.70 0.46 9.41
CA THR A 96 -5.03 -0.01 8.06
C THR A 96 -6.54 0.02 7.80
N VAL A 97 -7.35 -0.36 8.79
CA VAL A 97 -8.82 -0.27 8.69
C VAL A 97 -9.28 1.18 8.57
N GLN A 98 -8.67 2.09 9.33
CA GLN A 98 -8.94 3.52 9.19
C GLN A 98 -8.66 4.02 7.77
N GLU A 99 -7.49 3.66 7.20
CA GLU A 99 -7.12 4.05 5.84
C GLU A 99 -8.08 3.50 4.77
N ILE A 100 -8.53 2.23 4.91
CA ILE A 100 -9.56 1.64 4.03
C ILE A 100 -10.81 2.53 4.03
N PHE A 101 -11.34 2.88 5.21
CA PHE A 101 -12.60 3.60 5.30
C PHE A 101 -12.47 5.11 5.03
N GLN A 102 -11.27 5.68 5.18
CA GLN A 102 -10.98 7.04 4.75
C GLN A 102 -11.05 7.15 3.21
N ASP A 103 -10.37 6.27 2.47
CA ASP A 103 -10.44 6.27 1.00
C ASP A 103 -11.82 5.82 0.48
N ALA A 104 -12.47 4.87 1.17
CA ALA A 104 -13.84 4.47 0.85
C ALA A 104 -14.82 5.64 0.94
N CYS A 105 -14.69 6.49 1.98
CA CYS A 105 -15.50 7.69 2.12
C CYS A 105 -15.26 8.68 0.97
N GLU A 106 -14.01 8.90 0.57
CA GLU A 106 -13.69 9.73 -0.59
C GLU A 106 -14.30 9.17 -1.89
N ASN A 107 -14.16 7.87 -2.13
CA ASN A 107 -14.71 7.19 -3.30
C ASN A 107 -16.24 7.17 -3.32
N TYR A 108 -16.89 7.09 -2.16
CA TYR A 108 -18.35 7.11 -2.02
C TYR A 108 -18.98 8.41 -2.55
N TYR A 109 -18.30 9.54 -2.34
CA TYR A 109 -18.73 10.86 -2.80
C TYR A 109 -18.09 11.29 -4.12
N ALA A 110 -17.13 10.54 -4.64
CA ALA A 110 -16.47 10.83 -5.90
C ALA A 110 -17.42 10.56 -7.10
N THR A 111 -17.24 11.32 -8.18
CA THR A 111 -18.03 11.18 -9.41
C THR A 111 -17.17 10.70 -10.57
N GLY A 112 -17.73 9.75 -11.33
CA GLY A 112 -17.16 9.23 -12.58
C GLY A 112 -15.68 8.85 -12.45
N ALA A 113 -14.84 9.62 -13.14
CA ALA A 113 -13.41 9.37 -13.23
C ALA A 113 -12.62 9.46 -11.92
N ARG A 114 -13.19 10.02 -10.84
CA ARG A 114 -12.42 10.32 -9.63
C ARG A 114 -12.31 9.16 -8.65
N VAL A 115 -13.04 8.07 -8.90
CA VAL A 115 -13.01 6.88 -8.05
C VAL A 115 -11.73 6.11 -8.30
N VAL A 116 -10.90 6.02 -7.25
CA VAL A 116 -9.62 5.31 -7.28
C VAL A 116 -9.88 3.83 -7.02
N PRO A 117 -9.27 2.91 -7.80
CA PRO A 117 -9.47 1.49 -7.56
C PRO A 117 -8.81 1.07 -6.24
N MET A 118 -9.53 0.31 -5.43
CA MET A 118 -9.08 -0.19 -4.12
C MET A 118 -9.11 -1.71 -4.10
N VAL A 119 -8.00 -2.34 -3.74
CA VAL A 119 -7.86 -3.79 -3.66
C VAL A 119 -7.45 -4.20 -2.25
N LEU A 120 -8.23 -5.06 -1.63
CA LEU A 120 -7.88 -5.71 -0.37
C LEU A 120 -7.27 -7.09 -0.69
N LEU A 121 -6.08 -7.37 -0.16
CA LEU A 121 -5.37 -8.64 -0.35
C LEU A 121 -5.53 -9.53 0.87
N GLY A 122 -5.94 -10.79 0.65
CA GLY A 122 -6.19 -11.81 1.66
C GLY A 122 -7.68 -11.97 1.97
N ARG A 123 -8.39 -12.79 1.17
CA ARG A 123 -9.84 -12.97 1.28
C ARG A 123 -10.27 -13.40 2.67
N GLU A 124 -9.61 -14.41 3.23
CA GLU A 124 -9.94 -14.94 4.55
C GLU A 124 -9.79 -13.88 5.64
N TYR A 125 -8.70 -13.12 5.61
CA TYR A 125 -8.43 -12.09 6.60
C TYR A 125 -9.54 -11.02 6.60
N TRP A 126 -9.87 -10.48 5.43
CA TRP A 126 -10.82 -9.37 5.31
C TRP A 126 -12.29 -9.78 5.35
N THR A 127 -12.60 -11.07 5.36
CA THR A 127 -13.98 -11.59 5.49
C THR A 127 -14.24 -12.27 6.82
N LYS A 128 -13.22 -12.81 7.50
CA LYS A 128 -13.37 -13.57 8.74
C LYS A 128 -12.59 -12.98 9.91
N THR A 129 -11.28 -12.74 9.74
CA THR A 129 -10.40 -12.32 10.85
C THR A 129 -10.64 -10.87 11.26
N MET A 130 -10.66 -9.97 10.28
CA MET A 130 -10.92 -8.54 10.41
C MET A 130 -11.92 -8.16 9.31
N PRO A 131 -13.23 -8.37 9.52
CA PRO A 131 -14.23 -8.39 8.45
C PRO A 131 -14.58 -6.99 7.90
N ALA A 132 -13.60 -6.29 7.34
CA ALA A 132 -13.79 -4.98 6.71
C ALA A 132 -14.46 -5.09 5.34
N TRP A 133 -14.27 -6.20 4.61
CA TRP A 133 -14.79 -6.37 3.25
C TRP A 133 -16.32 -6.33 3.17
N PRO A 134 -17.10 -7.03 4.03
CA PRO A 134 -18.56 -6.95 3.97
C PRO A 134 -19.09 -5.52 4.08
N LEU A 135 -18.53 -4.72 4.98
CA LEU A 135 -18.92 -3.32 5.15
C LEU A 135 -18.49 -2.46 3.96
N LEU A 136 -17.25 -2.61 3.47
CA LEU A 136 -16.77 -1.92 2.28
C LEU A 136 -17.66 -2.20 1.07
N LYS A 137 -18.03 -3.46 0.85
CA LYS A 137 -18.93 -3.88 -0.23
C LYS A 137 -20.32 -3.26 -0.09
N ALA A 138 -20.87 -3.24 1.12
CA ALA A 138 -22.17 -2.63 1.38
C ALA A 138 -22.16 -1.11 1.12
N LEU A 139 -21.09 -0.40 1.50
CA LEU A 139 -20.92 1.03 1.22
C LEU A 139 -20.79 1.32 -0.28
N ALA A 140 -20.12 0.43 -1.02
CA ALA A 140 -19.89 0.60 -2.45
C ALA A 140 -21.11 0.25 -3.32
N SER A 141 -22.05 -0.56 -2.82
CA SER A 141 -23.22 -1.05 -3.54
C SER A 141 -24.01 0.07 -4.22
N GLU A 142 -24.44 -0.18 -5.46
CA GLU A 142 -25.24 0.74 -6.28
C GLU A 142 -24.53 2.06 -6.61
N ARG A 143 -23.20 2.07 -6.57
CA ARG A 143 -22.35 3.24 -6.87
C ARG A 143 -21.27 2.88 -7.86
N VAL A 144 -20.68 3.91 -8.47
CA VAL A 144 -19.47 3.78 -9.32
C VAL A 144 -18.32 3.10 -8.57
N MET A 145 -18.29 3.23 -7.24
CA MET A 145 -17.31 2.55 -6.38
C MET A 145 -17.42 1.02 -6.40
N GLU A 146 -18.60 0.45 -6.66
CA GLU A 146 -18.81 -1.01 -6.64
C GLU A 146 -17.88 -1.73 -7.62
N GLU A 147 -17.75 -1.20 -8.83
CA GLU A 147 -16.89 -1.74 -9.88
C GLU A 147 -15.40 -1.44 -9.64
N ARG A 148 -15.08 -0.63 -8.62
CA ARG A 148 -13.72 -0.12 -8.34
C ARG A 148 -13.10 -0.75 -7.10
N ILE A 149 -13.82 -1.60 -6.39
CA ILE A 149 -13.27 -2.37 -5.28
C ILE A 149 -13.04 -3.84 -5.67
N ALA A 150 -11.97 -4.43 -5.17
CA ALA A 150 -11.71 -5.86 -5.30
C ALA A 150 -11.19 -6.46 -4.00
N LEU A 151 -11.49 -7.74 -3.81
CA LEU A 151 -10.88 -8.58 -2.81
C LEU A 151 -10.21 -9.73 -3.55
N VAL A 152 -8.91 -9.94 -3.31
CA VAL A 152 -8.07 -10.91 -4.03
C VAL A 152 -7.10 -11.60 -3.07
N ASP A 153 -6.39 -12.64 -3.52
CA ASP A 153 -5.42 -13.35 -2.67
C ASP A 153 -3.96 -13.13 -3.10
N THR A 154 -3.74 -12.65 -4.33
CA THR A 154 -2.39 -12.49 -4.87
C THR A 154 -2.09 -11.08 -5.35
N ALA A 155 -0.81 -10.72 -5.33
CA ALA A 155 -0.34 -9.46 -5.92
C ALA A 155 -0.58 -9.41 -7.43
N ALA A 156 -0.56 -10.56 -8.12
CA ALA A 156 -0.83 -10.64 -9.56
C ALA A 156 -2.28 -10.23 -9.88
N GLU A 157 -3.26 -10.82 -9.19
CA GLU A 157 -4.67 -10.47 -9.32
C GLU A 157 -4.92 -8.99 -8.97
N ALA A 158 -4.27 -8.48 -7.91
CA ALA A 158 -4.38 -7.07 -7.55
C ALA A 158 -3.88 -6.16 -8.69
N MET A 159 -2.73 -6.48 -9.27
CA MET A 159 -2.16 -5.71 -10.39
C MET A 159 -2.99 -5.83 -11.66
N GLU A 160 -3.58 -6.99 -11.94
CA GLU A 160 -4.50 -7.17 -13.07
C GLU A 160 -5.74 -6.29 -12.91
N PHE A 161 -6.34 -6.26 -11.72
CA PHE A 161 -7.48 -5.40 -11.42
C PHE A 161 -7.14 -3.92 -11.54
N ILE A 162 -6.00 -3.48 -11.00
CA ILE A 162 -5.57 -2.08 -11.14
C ILE A 162 -5.36 -1.71 -12.62
N LYS A 163 -4.76 -2.59 -13.42
CA LYS A 163 -4.50 -2.35 -14.85
C LYS A 163 -5.76 -2.37 -15.71
N SER A 164 -6.78 -3.13 -15.34
CA SER A 164 -8.06 -3.12 -16.06
C SER A 164 -8.82 -1.80 -15.90
N MET A 165 -8.43 -0.96 -14.93
CA MET A 165 -9.05 0.33 -14.67
C MET A 165 -8.30 1.45 -15.41
N GLY A 166 -9.05 2.30 -16.11
CA GLY A 166 -8.51 3.54 -16.66
C GLY A 166 -7.98 4.42 -15.52
N THR A 167 -6.69 4.76 -15.58
CA THR A 167 -6.04 5.64 -14.61
C THR A 167 -6.55 7.05 -14.84
N LEU A 168 -7.23 7.60 -13.86
CA LEU A 168 -7.76 8.95 -13.93
C LEU A 168 -7.05 9.73 -12.84
N ARG A 169 -6.25 10.71 -13.26
CA ARG A 169 -5.52 11.57 -12.32
C ARG A 169 -6.56 12.20 -11.40
N ARG A 170 -6.53 11.91 -10.09
CA ARG A 170 -7.15 12.82 -9.11
C ARG A 170 -6.48 14.17 -9.38
N ARG A 171 -7.28 15.18 -9.74
CA ARG A 171 -6.76 16.55 -9.73
C ARG A 171 -6.39 16.81 -8.28
N THR A 172 -5.10 16.96 -8.02
CA THR A 172 -4.61 17.55 -6.78
C THR A 172 -5.35 18.87 -6.60
N ARG A 173 -6.00 19.05 -5.45
CA ARG A 173 -6.62 20.34 -5.11
C ARG A 173 -5.48 21.33 -4.82
N TRP A 174 -4.95 21.96 -5.86
CA TRP A 174 -4.13 23.17 -5.75
C TRP A 174 -4.73 24.23 -6.65
#